data_AF-M1ICY8-F1
#
_entry.id   AF-M1ICY8-F1
#
_cell.length_a   1.000
_cell.length_b   1.000
_cell.length_c   1.000
_cell.angle_alpha   90.00
_cell.angle_beta   90.00
_cell.angle_gamma   90.00
#
_symmetry.space_group_name_H-M   'P 1'
#
loop_
_entity.id
_entity.type
_entity.pdbx_description
1 polymer ?
#
loop_
_entity_poly.entity_id
_entity_poly.type
_entity_poly.pdbx_seq_one_letter_code
_entity_poly.pdbx_strand_id
1 'polypeptide(L)'
;MKLRELLSEVSIKGFKEALLLGLSEAEELGKDILGMTLSNGYGIIFYVDPFNDEIIYTFLYIKNEIKDENLKLCCLFNRGDNTYFIYQILNFNEFIKKYCDGLEVIYVEVIKDDLEDFLHSTMDR
;
A
#
# COMPACT_ATOMS: atom_id res chain seq x y z
N MET A 1 -8.08 -9.02 5.29
CA MET A 1 -9.32 -8.21 5.13
C MET A 1 -9.90 -8.50 3.75
N LYS A 2 -11.23 -8.66 3.60
CA LYS A 2 -11.80 -8.88 2.27
C LYS A 2 -11.86 -7.59 1.48
N LEU A 3 -11.58 -7.66 0.18
CA LEU A 3 -11.55 -6.49 -0.70
C LEU A 3 -12.82 -5.65 -0.62
N ARG A 4 -13.98 -6.32 -0.58
CA ARG A 4 -15.29 -5.68 -0.55
C ARG A 4 -15.51 -4.84 0.70
N GLU A 5 -14.96 -5.25 1.83
CA GLU A 5 -15.03 -4.51 3.09
C GLU A 5 -14.26 -3.20 2.94
N LEU A 6 -13.01 -3.30 2.47
CA LEU A 6 -12.16 -2.13 2.23
C LEU A 6 -12.79 -1.11 1.27
N LEU A 7 -13.34 -1.59 0.16
CA LEU A 7 -13.98 -0.72 -0.83
C LEU A 7 -15.17 0.07 -0.29
N SER A 8 -15.79 -0.38 0.79
CA SER A 8 -16.92 0.29 1.42
C SER A 8 -16.52 1.32 2.48
N GLU A 9 -15.29 1.24 2.99
CA GLU A 9 -14.81 2.05 4.12
C GLU A 9 -13.91 3.22 3.70
N VAL A 10 -13.37 3.18 2.49
CA VAL A 10 -12.38 4.15 2.00
C VAL A 10 -13.03 5.23 1.13
N SER A 11 -12.91 6.48 1.58
CA SER A 11 -13.43 7.66 0.89
C SER A 11 -12.40 8.40 0.02
N ILE A 12 -11.21 7.83 -0.20
CA ILE A 12 -10.18 8.45 -1.06
C ILE A 12 -10.69 8.45 -2.51
N LYS A 13 -10.64 9.62 -3.16
CA LYS A 13 -11.07 9.75 -4.56
C LYS A 13 -10.19 8.89 -5.47
N GLY A 14 -10.82 8.09 -6.33
CA GLY A 14 -10.13 7.20 -7.28
C GLY A 14 -9.63 5.87 -6.67
N PHE A 15 -9.85 5.65 -5.37
CA PHE A 15 -9.36 4.45 -4.67
C PHE A 15 -9.94 3.16 -5.21
N LYS A 16 -11.26 3.15 -5.42
CA LYS A 16 -11.96 1.95 -5.88
C LYS A 16 -11.49 1.55 -7.28
N GLU A 17 -11.42 2.51 -8.19
CA GLU A 17 -10.98 2.29 -9.57
C GLU A 17 -9.52 1.83 -9.60
N ALA A 18 -8.65 2.48 -8.82
CA ALA A 18 -7.26 2.11 -8.70
C ALA A 18 -7.09 0.69 -8.16
N LEU A 19 -7.79 0.32 -7.09
CA LEU A 19 -7.67 -0.99 -6.47
C LEU A 19 -8.13 -2.11 -7.41
N LEU A 20 -9.25 -1.92 -8.10
CA LEU A 20 -9.77 -2.90 -9.04
C LEU A 20 -8.85 -3.07 -10.26
N LEU A 21 -8.32 -1.96 -10.79
CA LEU A 21 -7.35 -2.02 -11.88
C LEU A 21 -6.07 -2.74 -11.45
N GLY A 22 -5.51 -2.36 -10.31
CA GLY A 22 -4.29 -2.97 -9.77
C GLY A 22 -4.46 -4.47 -9.53
N LEU A 23 -5.57 -4.89 -8.94
CA LEU A 23 -5.88 -6.31 -8.74
C LEU A 23 -5.97 -7.08 -10.06
N SER A 24 -6.66 -6.52 -11.06
CA SER A 24 -6.77 -7.16 -12.37
C SER A 24 -5.39 -7.35 -13.01
N GLU A 25 -4.51 -6.35 -12.91
CA GLU A 25 -3.14 -6.45 -13.41
C GLU A 25 -2.30 -7.45 -12.60
N ALA A 26 -2.47 -7.49 -11.27
CA ALA A 26 -1.78 -8.43 -10.41
C ALA A 26 -2.19 -9.88 -10.68
N GLU A 27 -3.49 -10.14 -10.90
CA GLU A 27 -4.00 -11.44 -11.29
C GLU A 27 -3.41 -11.89 -12.63
N GLU A 28 -3.40 -11.01 -13.64
CA GLU A 28 -2.83 -11.29 -14.96
C GLU A 28 -1.33 -11.60 -14.90
N LEU A 29 -0.58 -10.89 -14.05
CA LEU A 29 0.86 -11.03 -13.92
C LEU A 29 1.29 -12.08 -12.89
N GLY A 30 0.35 -12.64 -12.11
CA GLY A 30 0.65 -13.55 -11.00
C GLY A 30 1.48 -12.88 -9.89
N LYS A 31 1.19 -11.62 -9.60
CA LYS A 31 1.89 -10.78 -8.61
C LYS A 31 1.00 -10.49 -7.41
N ASP A 32 1.60 -10.20 -6.26
CA ASP A 32 0.90 -10.07 -4.98
C ASP A 32 1.16 -8.72 -4.27
N ILE A 33 1.87 -7.79 -4.93
CA ILE A 33 2.17 -6.47 -4.36
C ILE A 33 1.64 -5.35 -5.26
N LEU A 34 0.72 -4.54 -4.72
CA LEU A 34 0.20 -3.34 -5.37
C LEU A 34 0.71 -2.07 -4.69
N GLY A 35 1.05 -1.06 -5.49
CA GLY A 35 1.41 0.27 -5.02
C GLY A 35 0.37 1.29 -5.47
N MET A 36 -0.01 2.19 -4.57
CA MET A 36 -0.82 3.37 -4.87
C MET A 36 -0.10 4.62 -4.41
N THR A 37 -0.01 5.62 -5.27
CA THR A 37 0.50 6.94 -4.90
C THR A 37 -0.65 7.91 -4.70
N LEU A 38 -0.65 8.60 -3.56
CA LEU A 38 -1.61 9.64 -3.23
C LEU A 38 -1.10 11.02 -3.64
N SER A 39 -2.00 11.99 -3.78
CA SER A 39 -1.69 13.36 -4.20
C SER A 39 -0.72 14.12 -3.28
N ASN A 40 -0.53 13.67 -2.03
CA ASN A 40 0.46 14.23 -1.11
C ASN A 40 1.85 13.56 -1.21
N GLY A 41 2.03 12.62 -2.14
CA GLY A 41 3.26 11.86 -2.35
C GLY A 41 3.43 10.64 -1.44
N TYR A 42 2.43 10.31 -0.62
CA TYR A 42 2.45 9.08 0.17
C TYR A 42 2.15 7.87 -0.72
N GLY A 43 2.88 6.78 -0.51
CA GLY A 43 2.58 5.49 -1.09
C GLY A 43 1.77 4.63 -0.11
N ILE A 44 0.73 3.97 -0.60
CA ILE A 44 0.11 2.84 0.10
C ILE A 44 0.46 1.58 -0.68
N ILE A 45 1.01 0.59 0.01
CA ILE A 45 1.34 -0.71 -0.57
C ILE A 45 0.36 -1.74 -0.02
N PHE A 46 -0.21 -2.55 -0.91
CA PHE A 46 -1.08 -3.67 -0.54
C PHE A 46 -0.37 -4.97 -0.86
N TYR A 47 -0.25 -5.83 0.15
CA TYR A 47 0.08 -7.23 -0.04
C TYR A 47 -1.24 -7.99 -0.19
N VAL A 48 -1.48 -8.56 -1.36
CA VAL A 48 -2.77 -9.09 -1.79
C VAL A 48 -2.67 -10.55 -2.21
N ASP A 49 -3.73 -11.31 -2.00
CA ASP A 49 -3.99 -12.54 -2.73
C ASP A 49 -4.99 -12.19 -3.85
N PRO A 50 -4.52 -12.01 -5.10
CA PRO A 50 -5.38 -11.58 -6.20
C PRO A 50 -6.41 -12.65 -6.59
N PHE A 51 -6.16 -13.93 -6.30
CA PHE A 51 -7.06 -15.03 -6.68
C PHE A 51 -8.20 -15.23 -5.67
N ASN A 52 -8.05 -14.73 -4.44
CA ASN A 52 -9.04 -14.87 -3.35
C ASN A 52 -9.68 -13.55 -2.90
N ASP A 53 -9.47 -12.46 -3.66
CA ASP A 53 -9.96 -11.11 -3.34
C ASP A 53 -9.61 -10.67 -1.91
N GLU A 54 -8.37 -10.92 -1.48
CA GLU A 54 -7.95 -10.72 -0.11
C GLU A 54 -6.75 -9.79 0.02
N ILE A 55 -6.82 -8.89 1.00
CA ILE A 55 -5.72 -8.03 1.39
C ILE A 55 -5.14 -8.59 2.68
N ILE A 56 -3.89 -9.03 2.60
CA ILE A 56 -3.17 -9.68 3.69
C ILE A 56 -2.55 -8.60 4.57
N TYR A 57 -1.79 -7.67 3.96
CA TYR A 57 -1.16 -6.55 4.67
C TYR A 57 -1.31 -5.24 3.90
N THR A 58 -1.25 -4.14 4.65
CA THR A 58 -1.20 -2.79 4.10
C THR A 58 -0.02 -2.05 4.71
N PHE A 59 0.72 -1.33 3.88
CA PHE A 59 1.88 -0.58 4.29
C PHE A 59 1.82 0.87 3.82
N LEU A 60 2.40 1.75 4.60
CA LEU A 60 2.66 3.14 4.25
C LEU A 60 4.12 3.27 3.81
N TYR A 61 4.32 3.86 2.63
CA TYR A 61 5.62 4.14 2.03
C TYR A 61 5.82 5.65 1.92
N ILE A 62 6.75 6.21 2.71
CA ILE A 62 6.95 7.67 2.83
C ILE A 62 8.41 8.06 2.98
N LYS A 63 8.76 9.32 2.66
CA LYS A 63 10.12 9.85 2.81
C LYS A 63 10.48 10.32 4.22
N ASN A 64 9.48 10.64 5.04
CA ASN A 64 9.70 11.22 6.36
C ASN A 64 9.32 10.20 7.44
N GLU A 65 10.06 10.19 8.55
CA GLU A 65 9.70 9.39 9.70
C GLU A 65 8.40 9.91 10.34
N ILE A 66 7.45 9.01 10.61
CA ILE A 66 6.25 9.28 11.39
C ILE A 66 6.27 8.41 12.63
N LYS A 67 5.92 9.01 13.77
CA LYS A 67 5.65 8.30 15.03
C LYS A 67 4.16 8.28 15.28
N ASP A 68 3.56 7.11 15.14
CA ASP A 68 2.13 6.89 15.33
C ASP A 68 1.91 5.47 15.88
N GLU A 69 0.95 5.32 16.80
CA GLU A 69 0.64 4.03 17.42
C GLU A 69 -0.03 3.04 16.45
N ASN A 70 -0.67 3.54 15.39
CA ASN A 70 -1.26 2.74 14.32
C ASN A 70 -0.27 2.37 13.22
N LEU A 71 0.99 2.82 13.32
CA LEU A 71 2.04 2.55 12.35
C LEU A 71 3.21 1.81 13.01
N LYS A 72 3.46 0.57 12.59
CA LYS A 72 4.63 -0.19 13.01
C LYS A 72 5.71 -0.07 11.95
N LEU A 73 6.85 0.55 12.28
CA LEU A 73 7.99 0.61 11.36
C LEU A 73 8.46 -0.82 11.05
N CYS A 74 8.46 -1.19 9.77
CA CYS A 74 8.89 -2.50 9.30
C CYS A 74 10.34 -2.46 8.83
N CYS A 75 10.64 -1.53 7.93
CA CYS A 75 11.94 -1.46 7.29
C CYS A 75 12.20 -0.08 6.66
N LEU A 76 13.46 0.11 6.27
CA LEU A 76 13.92 1.27 5.53
C LEU A 76 14.37 0.80 4.15
N PHE A 77 13.83 1.41 3.10
CA PHE A 77 14.20 1.13 1.72
C PHE A 77 15.03 2.27 1.15
N ASN A 78 16.25 1.97 0.71
CA ASN A 78 17.14 2.96 0.12
C ASN A 78 17.10 2.84 -1.41
N ARG A 79 16.73 3.93 -2.08
CA ARG A 79 16.72 4.02 -3.55
C ARG A 79 17.51 5.25 -3.99
N GLY A 80 18.75 5.01 -4.42
CA GLY A 80 19.72 6.08 -4.68
C GLY A 80 19.99 6.89 -3.40
N ASP A 81 19.86 8.21 -3.48
CA ASP A 81 20.08 9.13 -2.35
C ASP A 81 18.85 9.32 -1.44
N ASN A 82 17.74 8.62 -1.72
CA ASN A 82 16.52 8.72 -0.92
C ASN A 82 16.37 7.48 -0.02
N THR A 83 16.06 7.73 1.25
CA THR A 83 15.58 6.71 2.19
C THR A 83 14.07 6.85 2.34
N TYR A 84 13.38 5.72 2.24
CA TYR A 84 11.95 5.61 2.44
C TYR A 84 11.67 4.74 3.65
N PHE A 85 10.73 5.19 4.48
CA PHE A 85 10.25 4.49 5.64
C PHE A 85 9.02 3.69 5.24
N ILE A 86 9.05 2.39 5.53
CA ILE A 86 7.93 1.49 5.27
C ILE A 86 7.33 1.06 6.61
N TYR A 87 6.07 1.42 6.84
CA TYR A 87 5.32 1.09 8.04
C TYR A 87 4.20 0.12 7.71
N GLN A 88 4.02 -0.92 8.51
CA GLN A 88 2.77 -1.68 8.50
C GLN A 88 1.67 -0.83 9.13
N ILE A 89 0.55 -0.71 8.42
CA ILE A 89 -0.65 -0.03 8.91
C ILE A 89 -1.44 -1.05 9.73
N LEU A 90 -1.51 -0.84 11.04
CA LEU A 90 -2.15 -1.77 11.98
C LEU A 90 -3.68 -1.61 11.99
N ASN A 91 -4.15 -0.37 11.77
CA ASN A 91 -5.56 -0.04 11.67
C ASN A 91 -5.80 0.84 10.44
N PHE A 92 -6.20 0.21 9.34
CA PHE A 92 -6.34 0.91 8.06
C PHE A 92 -7.40 2.01 8.11
N ASN A 93 -8.53 1.78 8.78
CA ASN A 93 -9.62 2.74 8.84
C ASN A 93 -9.26 4.01 9.61
N GLU A 94 -8.55 3.88 10.72
CA GLU A 94 -8.03 5.04 11.45
C GLU A 94 -6.96 5.78 10.64
N PHE A 95 -6.08 5.02 9.97
CA PHE A 95 -5.06 5.60 9.11
C PHE A 95 -5.66 6.44 7.98
N ILE A 96 -6.67 5.92 7.26
CA ILE A 96 -7.33 6.66 6.18
C ILE A 96 -7.96 7.96 6.70
N LYS A 97 -8.69 7.89 7.82
CA LYS A 97 -9.33 9.06 8.42
C LYS A 97 -8.33 10.14 8.84
N LYS A 98 -7.16 9.72 9.33
CA LYS A 98 -6.15 10.64 9.88
C LYS A 98 -5.23 11.23 8.80
N TYR A 99 -4.86 10.44 7.80
CA TYR A 99 -3.79 10.79 6.86
C TYR A 99 -4.26 10.97 5.42
N CYS A 100 -5.45 10.48 5.07
CA CYS A 100 -5.90 10.42 3.69
C CYS A 100 -7.18 11.21 3.40
N ASP A 101 -7.72 11.92 4.38
CA ASP A 101 -8.89 12.76 4.18
C ASP A 101 -8.60 13.87 3.15
N GLY A 102 -9.51 14.03 2.19
CA GLY A 102 -9.36 14.97 1.07
C GLY A 102 -8.29 14.62 0.03
N LEU A 103 -7.63 13.46 0.11
CA LEU A 103 -6.65 13.02 -0.87
C LEU A 103 -7.29 12.28 -2.05
N GLU A 104 -6.51 12.14 -3.13
CA GLU A 104 -6.87 11.35 -4.30
C GLU A 104 -5.73 10.40 -4.68
N VAL A 105 -6.09 9.26 -5.27
CA VAL A 105 -5.13 8.36 -5.90
C VAL A 105 -4.72 8.96 -7.25
N ILE A 106 -3.42 9.20 -7.43
CA ILE A 106 -2.85 9.76 -8.67
C ILE A 106 -2.21 8.70 -9.55
N TYR A 107 -1.82 7.56 -8.95
CA TYR A 107 -1.15 6.48 -9.67
C TYR A 107 -1.36 5.15 -8.95
N VAL A 108 -1.49 4.08 -9.73
CA VAL A 108 -1.51 2.69 -9.25
C VAL A 108 -0.58 1.85 -10.12
N GLU A 109 0.12 0.91 -9.49
CA GLU A 109 0.99 -0.04 -10.17
C GLU A 109 1.00 -1.38 -9.44
N VAL A 110 1.30 -2.44 -10.19
CA VAL A 110 1.86 -3.67 -9.62
C VAL A 110 3.34 -3.41 -9.36
N ILE A 111 3.77 -3.53 -8.10
CA ILE A 111 5.16 -3.27 -7.71
C ILE A 111 6.07 -4.34 -8.32
N LYS A 112 7.23 -3.90 -8.86
CA LYS A 112 8.20 -4.74 -9.58
C LYS A 112 9.63 -4.44 -9.11
N ASP A 113 10.55 -5.28 -9.56
CA ASP A 113 12.00 -5.11 -9.43
C ASP A 113 12.46 -5.00 -7.96
N ASP A 114 13.45 -4.14 -7.67
CA ASP A 114 14.14 -4.05 -6.38
C ASP A 114 13.21 -3.89 -5.17
N LEU A 115 12.07 -3.18 -5.32
CA LEU A 115 11.14 -2.97 -4.22
C LEU A 115 10.32 -4.24 -3.93
N GLU A 116 9.95 -4.98 -4.98
CA GLU A 116 9.26 -6.27 -4.86
C GLU A 116 10.16 -7.27 -4.10
N ASP A 117 11.39 -7.46 -4.57
CA ASP A 117 12.37 -8.37 -3.97
C ASP A 117 12.66 -8.00 -2.51
N PHE A 118 12.81 -6.71 -2.23
CA PHE A 118 13.06 -6.21 -0.87
C PHE A 118 11.89 -6.51 0.07
N LEU A 119 10.66 -6.25 -0.38
CA LEU A 119 9.46 -6.46 0.40
C LEU A 119 9.25 -7.95 0.72
N HIS A 120 9.40 -8.85 -0.24
CA HIS A 120 9.35 -10.30 0.00
C HIS A 120 10.39 -10.75 1.03
N SER A 121 11.65 -10.34 0.85
CA SER A 121 12.73 -10.74 1.75
C SER A 121 12.56 -10.25 3.19
N THR A 122 11.79 -9.18 3.38
CA THR A 122 11.51 -8.58 4.69
C THR A 122 10.27 -9.18 5.34
N MET A 123 9.24 -9.51 4.56
CA MET A 123 7.98 -10.07 5.05
C MET A 123 8.07 -11.57 5.40
N ASP A 124 8.99 -12.31 4.78
CA ASP A 124 9.25 -13.72 5.10
C ASP A 124 10.04 -13.93 6.41
N ARG A 125 10.32 -12.87 7.17
CA ARG A 125 11.08 -12.89 8.44
C ARG A 125 10.21 -12.54 9.64
#